data_AF-A0A5N6LMF5-F1
#
_entry.id   AF-A0A5N6LMF5-F1
#
_cell.length_a   1.000
_cell.length_b   1.000
_cell.length_c   1.000
_cell.angle_alpha   90.00
_cell.angle_beta   90.00
_cell.angle_gamma   90.00
#
_symmetry.space_group_name_H-M   'P 1'
#
loop_
_entity.id
_entity.type
_entity.pdbx_description
1 polymer ?
#
loop_
_entity_poly.entity_id
_entity_poly.type
_entity_poly.pdbx_seq_one_letter_code
_entity_poly.pdbx_strand_id
1 'polypeptide(L)'
;MASSSASKISIPTNSIKLTLGMMDLDYSLRHEAPATITSSSTTKQKLEYDKWERPNRMSLIIIKNSILVAIRRAIPIFDNAKTYLDSVEEQFKGSSSACKHTNSQDAYKEIRWIK
;
A
#
# COMPACT_ATOMS: atom_id res chain seq x y z
N MET A 1 14.80 -26.96 10.12
CA MET A 1 15.62 -26.66 8.92
C MET A 1 14.81 -27.15 7.72
N ALA A 2 14.41 -26.39 6.70
CA ALA A 2 14.75 -25.06 6.26
C ALA A 2 13.47 -24.22 6.01
N SER A 3 13.54 -22.93 6.31
CA SER A 3 12.55 -21.92 5.94
C SER A 3 12.58 -21.73 4.42
N SER A 4 11.55 -22.17 3.70
CA SER A 4 11.35 -21.80 2.30
C SER A 4 10.46 -20.56 2.25
N SER A 5 11.10 -19.41 2.50
CA SER A 5 10.51 -18.09 2.28
C SER A 5 10.87 -17.62 0.88
N ALA A 6 10.13 -18.07 -0.14
CA ALA A 6 10.31 -17.55 -1.49
C ALA A 6 9.00 -17.60 -2.28
N SER A 7 8.16 -16.59 -2.05
CA SER A 7 7.28 -15.92 -3.03
C SER A 7 6.15 -15.18 -2.29
N LYS A 8 6.50 -14.11 -1.55
CA LYS A 8 5.53 -13.05 -1.31
C LYS A 8 5.28 -12.41 -2.68
N ILE A 9 4.25 -12.85 -3.38
CA ILE A 9 3.80 -12.26 -4.65
C ILE A 9 3.32 -10.84 -4.33
N SER A 10 4.26 -9.89 -4.28
CA SER A 10 4.05 -8.46 -4.06
C SER A 10 4.02 -7.73 -5.40
N ILE A 11 3.18 -8.19 -6.32
CA ILE A 11 3.24 -7.75 -7.72
C ILE A 11 2.48 -6.42 -8.01
N PRO A 12 1.46 -5.96 -7.23
CA PRO A 12 0.86 -4.65 -7.49
C PRO A 12 1.76 -3.46 -7.12
N THR A 13 2.35 -3.47 -5.92
CA THR A 13 3.02 -2.27 -5.37
C THR A 13 4.44 -2.07 -5.88
N ASN A 14 5.11 -3.11 -6.39
CA ASN A 14 6.43 -3.00 -7.00
C ASN A 14 6.41 -2.14 -8.28
N SER A 15 5.36 -2.29 -9.11
CA SER A 15 5.19 -1.47 -10.32
C SER A 15 5.02 0.03 -9.99
N ILE A 16 4.31 0.30 -8.90
CA ILE A 16 4.11 1.66 -8.38
C ILE A 16 5.44 2.23 -7.88
N LYS A 17 6.19 1.48 -7.06
CA LYS A 17 7.52 1.90 -6.57
C LYS A 17 8.49 2.18 -7.72
N LEU A 18 8.50 1.33 -8.75
CA LEU A 18 9.33 1.53 -9.94
C LEU A 18 8.95 2.82 -10.69
N THR A 19 7.65 3.03 -10.91
CA THR A 19 7.15 4.25 -11.59
C THR A 19 7.53 5.51 -10.81
N LEU A 20 7.36 5.49 -9.49
CA LEU A 20 7.72 6.62 -8.64
C LEU A 20 9.24 6.87 -8.64
N GLY A 21 10.06 5.81 -8.62
CA GLY A 21 11.51 5.92 -8.73
C GLY A 21 11.98 6.46 -10.08
N MET A 22 11.37 6.06 -11.20
CA MET A 22 11.71 6.58 -12.53
C MET A 22 11.37 8.06 -12.72
N MET A 23 10.42 8.58 -11.94
CA MET A 23 9.97 9.97 -12.00
C MET A 23 10.59 10.85 -10.90
N ASP A 24 11.53 10.32 -10.11
CA ASP A 24 12.11 10.98 -8.92
C ASP A 24 11.07 11.44 -7.88
N LEU A 25 9.95 10.72 -7.77
CA LEU A 25 8.86 11.00 -6.84
C LEU A 25 8.93 10.18 -5.55
N ASP A 26 9.86 9.23 -5.48
CA ASP A 26 10.00 8.34 -4.34
C ASP A 26 10.77 8.96 -3.16
N TYR A 27 11.19 10.23 -3.26
CA TYR A 27 11.82 10.97 -2.16
C TYR A 27 10.96 10.92 -0.89
N SER A 28 9.65 11.13 -1.00
CA SER A 28 8.72 11.07 0.14
C SER A 28 8.49 9.65 0.68
N LEU A 29 8.87 8.62 -0.08
CA LEU A 29 8.82 7.22 0.37
C LEU A 29 10.07 6.83 1.15
N ARG A 30 11.21 7.45 0.84
CA ARG A 30 12.51 7.19 1.46
C ARG A 30 12.76 8.05 2.70
N HIS A 31 12.18 9.25 2.73
CA HIS A 31 12.37 10.23 3.80
C HIS A 31 11.10 10.43 4.63
N GLU A 32 11.28 10.56 5.95
CA GLU A 32 10.18 10.88 6.87
C GLU A 32 9.60 12.27 6.60
N ALA A 33 8.32 12.44 6.95
CA ALA A 33 7.65 13.72 6.81
C ALA A 33 8.38 14.79 7.65
N PRO A 34 8.80 15.91 7.05
CA PRO A 34 9.39 17.01 7.79
C PRO A 34 8.37 17.63 8.73
N ALA A 35 8.85 18.34 9.75
CA ALA A 35 7.98 19.07 10.66
C ALA A 35 7.13 20.10 9.89
N THR A 36 5.86 20.23 10.30
CA THR A 36 4.95 21.20 9.72
C THR A 36 5.54 22.61 9.81
N ILE A 37 5.51 23.31 8.67
CA ILE A 37 5.99 24.69 8.59
C ILE A 37 5.10 25.62 9.41
N THR A 38 5.72 26.46 10.22
CA THR A 38 5.08 27.54 10.97
C THR A 38 5.58 28.90 10.49
N SER A 39 4.96 29.99 10.96
CA SER A 39 5.39 31.35 10.64
C SER A 39 6.84 31.64 11.05
N SER A 40 7.34 30.95 12.08
CA SER A 40 8.72 31.07 12.58
C SER A 40 9.72 30.12 11.91
N SER A 41 9.31 29.30 10.94
CA SER A 41 10.22 28.35 10.30
C SER A 41 11.30 29.05 9.46
N THR A 42 12.53 28.56 9.59
CA THR A 42 13.69 29.02 8.83
C THR A 42 13.54 28.69 7.34
N THR A 43 14.16 29.48 6.47
CA THR A 43 14.21 29.22 5.01
C THR A 43 14.64 27.80 4.67
N LYS A 44 15.62 27.23 5.40
CA LYS A 44 16.08 25.84 5.23
C LYS A 44 14.98 24.81 5.53
N GLN A 45 14.19 25.03 6.58
CA GLN A 45 13.10 24.12 6.95
C GLN A 45 12.00 24.15 5.89
N LYS A 46 11.65 25.35 5.41
CA LYS A 46 10.68 25.53 4.32
C LYS A 46 11.12 24.83 3.04
N LEU A 47 12.39 24.98 2.67
CA LEU A 47 12.96 24.30 1.50
C LEU A 47 12.91 22.77 1.62
N GLU A 48 13.23 22.22 2.79
CA GLU A 48 13.15 20.77 3.01
C GLU A 48 11.71 20.27 2.96
N TYR A 49 10.76 21.03 3.53
CA TYR A 49 9.34 20.73 3.42
C TYR A 49 8.87 20.71 1.97
N ASP A 50 9.19 21.75 1.18
CA ASP A 50 8.79 21.83 -0.24
C ASP A 50 9.38 20.68 -1.07
N LYS A 51 10.63 20.31 -0.78
CA LYS A 51 11.33 19.19 -1.43
C LYS A 51 10.66 17.85 -1.14
N TRP A 52 10.06 17.69 0.03
CA TRP A 52 9.31 16.47 0.40
C TRP A 52 7.86 16.50 -0.06
N GLU A 53 7.18 17.65 0.08
CA GLU A 53 5.74 17.80 -0.11
C GLU A 53 5.32 17.58 -1.57
N ARG A 54 6.11 18.09 -2.53
CA ARG A 54 5.79 17.90 -3.95
C ARG A 54 5.84 16.42 -4.36
N PRO A 55 6.92 15.66 -4.11
CA PRO A 55 6.95 14.21 -4.32
C PRO A 55 5.86 13.45 -3.55
N ASN A 56 5.56 13.87 -2.32
CA ASN A 56 4.52 13.26 -1.49
C ASN A 56 3.13 13.37 -2.13
N ARG A 57 2.73 14.58 -2.51
CA ARG A 57 1.43 14.83 -3.16
C ARG A 57 1.29 14.08 -4.49
N MET A 58 2.34 14.07 -5.31
CA MET A 58 2.32 13.37 -6.60
C MET A 58 2.26 11.86 -6.43
N SER A 59 3.04 11.31 -5.48
CA SER A 59 3.01 9.89 -5.15
C SER A 59 1.64 9.45 -4.68
N LEU A 60 0.96 10.23 -3.82
CA LEU A 60 -0.42 9.93 -3.40
C LEU A 60 -1.38 9.83 -4.59
N ILE A 61 -1.30 10.75 -5.55
CA ILE A 61 -2.15 10.73 -6.75
C ILE A 61 -1.90 9.47 -7.57
N ILE A 62 -0.64 9.13 -7.80
CA ILE A 62 -0.26 7.93 -8.57
C ILE A 62 -0.76 6.66 -7.85
N ILE A 63 -0.44 6.50 -6.55
CA ILE A 63 -0.86 5.33 -5.79
C ILE A 63 -2.40 5.20 -5.79
N LYS A 64 -3.15 6.29 -5.54
CA LYS A 64 -4.62 6.28 -5.50
C LYS A 64 -5.29 5.96 -6.84
N ASN A 65 -4.63 6.26 -7.96
CA ASN A 65 -5.12 5.95 -9.30
C ASN A 65 -4.69 4.56 -9.80
N SER A 66 -3.60 4.02 -9.25
CA SER A 66 -3.08 2.68 -9.59
C SER A 66 -3.73 1.54 -8.81
N ILE A 67 -4.61 1.83 -7.85
CA ILE A 67 -5.33 0.83 -7.05
C ILE A 67 -6.83 0.80 -7.36
N LEU A 68 -7.45 -0.36 -7.13
CA LEU A 68 -8.89 -0.54 -7.32
C LEU A 68 -9.69 0.34 -6.35
N VAL A 69 -10.82 0.86 -6.83
CA VAL A 69 -11.72 1.72 -6.04
C VAL A 69 -12.20 1.03 -4.75
N ALA A 70 -12.41 -0.29 -4.78
CA ALA A 70 -12.81 -1.06 -3.60
C ALA A 70 -11.74 -0.99 -2.49
N ILE A 71 -10.46 -1.16 -2.85
CA ILE A 71 -9.33 -1.04 -1.91
C ILE A 71 -9.20 0.40 -1.42
N ARG A 72 -9.32 1.37 -2.33
CA ARG A 72 -9.27 2.79 -1.99
C ARG A 72 -10.32 3.20 -0.95
N ARG A 73 -11.52 2.60 -0.99
CA ARG A 73 -12.59 2.85 -0.01
C ARG A 73 -12.35 2.17 1.34
N ALA A 74 -11.57 1.09 1.37
CA ALA A 74 -11.25 0.35 2.58
C ALA A 74 -10.10 0.98 3.38
N ILE A 75 -9.30 1.85 2.77
CA ILE A 75 -8.14 2.49 3.40
C ILE A 75 -8.53 3.91 3.84
N PRO A 76 -8.19 4.33 5.08
CA PRO A 76 -8.35 5.71 5.53
C PRO A 76 -7.64 6.72 4.61
N ILE A 77 -8.04 7.98 4.70
CA ILE A 77 -7.34 9.06 4.00
C ILE A 77 -6.04 9.34 4.75
N PHE A 78 -4.91 9.31 4.03
CA PHE A 78 -3.60 9.67 4.54
C PHE A 78 -3.00 10.81 3.70
N ASP A 79 -2.32 11.72 4.39
CA ASP A 79 -1.58 12.84 3.78
C ASP A 79 -0.12 12.48 3.50
N ASN A 80 0.35 11.31 3.95
CA ASN A 80 1.69 10.81 3.69
C ASN A 80 1.64 9.59 2.75
N ALA A 81 2.31 9.70 1.60
CA ALA A 81 2.38 8.68 0.55
C ALA A 81 2.95 7.35 1.03
N LYS A 82 3.96 7.38 1.91
CA LYS A 82 4.60 6.18 2.49
C LYS A 82 3.59 5.39 3.30
N THR A 83 2.92 6.06 4.25
CA THR A 83 1.89 5.43 5.10
C THR A 83 0.70 4.91 4.28
N TYR A 84 0.31 5.63 3.22
CA TYR A 84 -0.74 5.19 2.32
C TYR A 84 -0.34 3.91 1.56
N LEU A 85 0.89 3.88 1.02
CA LEU A 85 1.41 2.72 0.30
C LEU A 85 1.53 1.49 1.22
N ASP A 86 1.99 1.67 2.45
CA ASP A 86 2.09 0.58 3.43
C ASP A 86 0.70 -0.01 3.75
N SER A 87 -0.31 0.85 3.92
CA SER A 87 -1.70 0.43 4.13
C SER A 87 -2.27 -0.32 2.92
N VAL A 88 -1.92 0.11 1.70
CA VAL A 88 -2.28 -0.60 0.47
C VAL A 88 -1.64 -1.99 0.46
N GLU A 89 -0.34 -2.10 0.74
CA GLU A 89 0.36 -3.38 0.82
C GLU A 89 -0.24 -4.32 1.86
N GLU A 90 -0.65 -3.79 3.01
CA GLU A 90 -1.30 -4.56 4.06
C GLU A 90 -2.66 -5.12 3.63
N GLN A 91 -3.50 -4.31 2.98
CA GLN A 91 -4.79 -4.77 2.43
C GLN A 91 -4.60 -5.89 1.41
N PHE A 92 -3.60 -5.78 0.53
CA PHE A 92 -3.27 -6.85 -0.41
C PHE A 92 -2.81 -8.13 0.30
N LYS A 93 -1.97 -8.03 1.34
CA LYS A 93 -1.54 -9.17 2.16
C LYS A 93 -2.74 -9.82 2.88
N GLY A 94 -3.67 -9.05 3.41
CA GLY A 94 -4.89 -9.53 4.07
C GLY A 94 -5.86 -10.24 3.11
N SER A 95 -6.00 -9.71 1.88
CA SER A 95 -6.87 -10.28 0.83
C SER A 95 -6.42 -11.64 0.30
N SER A 96 -5.13 -11.99 0.49
CA SER A 96 -4.55 -13.28 0.06
C SER A 96 -5.04 -14.50 0.86
N SER A 97 -5.99 -14.33 1.80
CA SER A 97 -6.55 -15.40 2.62
C SER A 97 -7.95 -15.90 2.21
N ALA A 98 -8.53 -15.38 1.11
CA ALA A 98 -9.93 -15.62 0.74
C ALA A 98 -10.16 -16.53 -0.47
N CYS A 99 -9.28 -17.49 -0.73
CA CYS A 99 -9.63 -18.68 -1.52
C CYS A 99 -9.38 -19.94 -0.68
N LYS A 100 -10.12 -20.09 0.42
CA LYS A 100 -10.47 -21.44 0.85
C LYS A 100 -11.55 -21.89 -0.11
N HIS A 101 -11.16 -22.61 -1.17
CA HIS A 101 -12.09 -23.49 -1.87
C HIS A 101 -12.87 -24.24 -0.78
N THR A 102 -14.18 -24.06 -0.72
CA THR A 102 -15.04 -24.98 0.00
C THR A 102 -14.81 -26.34 -0.64
N ASN A 103 -14.02 -27.19 0.03
CA ASN A 103 -13.71 -28.53 -0.46
C ASN A 103 -15.04 -29.23 -0.73
N SER A 104 -15.19 -29.79 -1.94
CA SER A 104 -16.41 -30.47 -2.38
C SER A 104 -16.82 -31.65 -1.49
N GLN A 105 -15.98 -32.06 -0.55
CA GLN A 105 -16.27 -33.10 0.45
C GLN A 105 -17.31 -32.70 1.49
N ASP A 106 -17.57 -31.41 1.73
CA ASP A 106 -18.61 -31.01 2.68
C ASP A 106 -20.02 -31.13 2.09
N ALA A 107 -20.17 -31.05 0.76
CA ALA A 107 -21.44 -31.31 0.07
C ALA A 107 -21.88 -32.79 0.15
N TYR A 108 -20.94 -33.73 0.28
CA TYR A 108 -21.26 -35.17 0.37
C TYR A 108 -21.66 -35.61 1.79
N LYS A 109 -21.42 -34.78 2.82
CA LYS A 109 -21.82 -35.09 4.21
C LYS A 109 -23.29 -34.73 4.49
N GLU A 110 -23.83 -33.73 3.81
CA GLU A 110 -25.25 -33.34 3.87
C GLU A 110 -26.18 -34.44 3.32
N ILE A 111 -25.75 -35.17 2.29
CA ILE A 111 -26.56 -36.23 1.65
C ILE A 111 -26.71 -37.48 2.55
N ARG A 112 -25.79 -37.69 3.52
CA ARG A 112 -25.78 -38.90 4.37
C ARG A 112 -26.87 -38.90 5.47
N TRP A 113 -27.52 -37.77 5.76
CA TRP A 113 -28.56 -37.67 6.79
C TRP A 113 -29.99 -37.87 6.27
N ILE A 114 -30.18 -38.09 4.96
CA ILE A 114 -31.50 -38.25 4.33
C ILE A 114 -31.68 -39.67 3.74
N LYS A 115 -31.20 -40.71 4.44
CA LYS A 115 -31.57 -42.10 4.16
C LYS A 115 -31.87 -42.85 5.43
#